data_AF-A0A067CKZ7-F1
#
_entry.id   AF-A0A067CKZ7-F1
#
_cell.length_a   1.000
_cell.length_b   1.000
_cell.length_c   1.000
_cell.angle_alpha   90.00
_cell.angle_beta   90.00
_cell.angle_gamma   90.00
#
_symmetry.space_group_name_H-M   'P 1'
#
loop_
_entity.id
_entity.type
_entity.pdbx_description
1 polymer ?
#
loop_
_entity_poly.entity_id
_entity_poly.type
_entity_poly.pdbx_seq_one_letter_code
_entity_poly.pdbx_strand_id
1 'polypeptide(L)'
;MMDKPPLVPEERNRSSSMDSTYACPVFAELVAAPSSSTTTSKRLRSRTSSFSREMSDVNVSRLPAAPQLPSVPYPVDPYHFSCHHSVDTKDAVAEVMRTLNRHDVDLVFQVHKCKFKCVKYVSYDRIDFNIRLYRAETQALLIECQRRSGSLLAWDTLYRDMYCDLGRIIDRSAPTCAQSGGQKKVLLETPLVAPSRDPRAPTSSGMDVFVIMLTSHFVDIRAEGCSAVAAATQTLATAHKAATSGLIALLSAQIQEMSGYERANVLSSQAPIVPASVRRDIVRCAVGAIANIAIAYPSCAGAGPHINVQFQTAWPSMLHWLQATSTDEYTLKELQREVCRAVVPLLSLRPSTISAHDKSILLAFVTRAQSDATMTAPCTSLLDAITRAQSRAL
;
A
#
# COMPACT_ATOMS: atom_id res chain seq x y z
N MET A 1 31.64 -62.28 -4.29
CA MET A 1 31.78 -62.01 -5.73
C MET A 1 30.70 -61.04 -6.13
N MET A 2 31.14 -59.91 -6.70
CA MET A 2 30.42 -58.86 -7.40
C MET A 2 29.64 -57.83 -6.57
N ASP A 3 30.43 -56.78 -6.29
CA ASP A 3 30.09 -55.40 -5.98
C ASP A 3 28.96 -54.81 -6.82
N LYS A 4 28.10 -54.04 -6.16
CA LYS A 4 27.23 -53.04 -6.78
C LYS A 4 27.75 -51.64 -6.38
N PRO A 5 27.97 -50.72 -7.34
CA PRO A 5 28.62 -49.45 -7.08
C PRO A 5 27.69 -48.41 -6.44
N PRO A 6 28.26 -47.37 -5.79
CA PRO A 6 27.50 -46.33 -5.09
C PRO A 6 26.96 -45.26 -6.06
N LEU A 7 25.78 -44.74 -5.74
CA LEU A 7 25.15 -43.60 -6.40
C LEU A 7 25.88 -42.31 -6.01
N VAL A 8 26.37 -41.60 -7.02
CA VAL A 8 26.96 -40.25 -6.94
C VAL A 8 25.85 -39.21 -6.70
N PRO A 9 26.05 -38.19 -5.85
CA PRO A 9 25.13 -37.06 -5.76
C PRO A 9 25.42 -36.04 -6.86
N GLU A 10 24.39 -35.70 -7.64
CA GLU A 10 24.45 -34.71 -8.72
C GLU A 10 24.38 -33.29 -8.12
N GLU A 11 25.50 -32.57 -8.16
CA GLU A 11 25.58 -31.13 -7.88
C GLU A 11 24.81 -30.34 -8.95
N ARG A 12 23.63 -29.82 -8.61
CA ARG A 12 22.99 -28.77 -9.41
C ARG A 12 23.50 -27.40 -8.97
N ASN A 13 24.51 -26.94 -9.70
CA ASN A 13 24.92 -25.55 -9.81
C ASN A 13 23.71 -24.64 -10.09
N ARG A 14 23.43 -23.75 -9.14
CA ARG A 14 22.59 -22.57 -9.35
C ARG A 14 23.43 -21.52 -10.07
N SER A 15 23.22 -21.36 -11.36
CA SER A 15 23.70 -20.19 -12.10
C SER A 15 22.59 -19.14 -12.18
N SER A 16 22.82 -18.08 -11.41
CA SER A 16 22.18 -16.77 -11.54
C SER A 16 22.57 -16.13 -12.86
N SER A 17 21.59 -15.65 -13.63
CA SER A 17 21.82 -14.54 -14.57
C SER A 17 20.59 -13.65 -14.60
N MET A 18 20.69 -12.52 -13.89
CA MET A 18 19.88 -11.33 -14.13
C MET A 18 20.73 -10.40 -14.98
N ASP A 19 20.49 -10.33 -16.28
CA ASP A 19 20.97 -9.23 -17.10
C ASP A 19 19.95 -8.10 -17.04
N SER A 20 20.16 -7.22 -16.06
CA SER A 20 19.49 -5.92 -15.94
C SER A 20 20.35 -4.90 -16.68
N THR A 21 20.04 -4.63 -17.94
CA THR A 21 20.64 -3.50 -18.67
C THR A 21 19.64 -2.35 -18.72
N TYR A 22 19.64 -1.53 -17.68
CA TYR A 22 19.09 -0.18 -17.73
C TYR A 22 20.15 0.75 -18.32
N ALA A 23 19.98 1.13 -19.58
CA ALA A 23 20.71 2.24 -20.17
C ALA A 23 19.82 3.50 -20.13
N CYS A 24 20.19 4.46 -19.30
CA CYS A 24 19.66 5.83 -19.35
C CYS A 24 20.23 6.57 -20.58
N PRO A 25 19.42 7.24 -21.41
CA PRO A 25 19.95 8.24 -22.31
C PRO A 25 20.15 9.56 -21.57
N VAL A 26 21.39 10.03 -21.67
CA VAL A 26 21.95 11.31 -21.22
C VAL A 26 21.30 12.47 -21.98
N PHE A 27 21.06 13.57 -21.25
CA PHE A 27 20.71 14.88 -21.79
C PHE A 27 21.79 15.40 -22.75
N ALA A 28 21.40 15.77 -23.97
CA ALA A 28 22.20 16.64 -24.83
C ALA A 28 21.33 17.80 -25.33
N GLU A 29 21.95 18.97 -25.30
CA GLU A 29 21.39 20.30 -25.38
C GLU A 29 21.44 20.87 -26.82
N LEU A 30 20.61 21.90 -27.05
CA LEU A 30 20.64 22.93 -28.12
C LEU A 30 20.35 22.54 -29.58
N VAL A 31 19.39 23.23 -30.20
CA VAL A 31 19.63 24.29 -31.23
C VAL A 31 18.35 25.08 -31.55
N ALA A 32 18.50 26.41 -31.44
CA ALA A 32 17.90 27.57 -32.14
C ALA A 32 16.40 27.68 -32.51
N ALA A 33 15.89 28.89 -32.20
CA ALA A 33 14.63 29.48 -32.64
C ALA A 33 14.59 29.80 -34.16
N PRO A 34 13.40 30.14 -34.69
CA PRO A 34 13.22 31.56 -34.99
C PRO A 34 11.88 32.16 -34.51
N SER A 35 11.99 33.46 -34.30
CA SER A 35 11.02 34.46 -33.88
C SER A 35 9.91 34.76 -34.88
N SER A 36 8.68 34.94 -34.38
CA SER A 36 7.73 35.93 -34.90
C SER A 36 6.71 36.33 -33.82
N SER A 37 6.45 37.63 -33.79
CA SER A 37 5.87 38.42 -32.71
C SER A 37 4.33 38.47 -32.65
N THR A 38 3.84 38.61 -31.41
CA THR A 38 2.65 39.37 -30.95
C THR A 38 1.28 39.10 -31.56
N THR A 39 0.36 38.55 -30.74
CA THR A 39 -0.72 39.34 -30.12
C THR A 39 -1.43 38.53 -29.04
N THR A 40 -1.73 39.22 -27.95
CA THR A 40 -2.28 38.71 -26.69
C THR A 40 -3.76 38.35 -26.82
N SER A 41 -4.09 37.09 -26.56
CA SER A 41 -5.39 36.69 -26.01
C SER A 41 -5.19 35.43 -25.18
N LYS A 42 -5.37 35.55 -23.85
CA LYS A 42 -5.33 34.45 -22.88
C LYS A 42 -6.51 33.51 -23.15
N ARG A 43 -6.31 32.54 -24.04
CA ARG A 43 -7.15 31.35 -24.19
C ARG A 43 -6.58 30.28 -23.27
N LEU A 44 -7.33 29.86 -22.26
CA LEU A 44 -7.09 28.58 -21.58
C LEU A 44 -7.03 27.50 -22.67
N ARG A 45 -5.83 27.01 -22.98
CA ARG A 45 -5.65 25.80 -23.79
C ARG A 45 -5.94 24.61 -22.90
N SER A 46 -7.20 24.21 -22.84
CA SER A 46 -7.56 22.84 -22.52
C SER A 46 -6.73 21.93 -23.42
N ARG A 47 -5.88 21.08 -22.84
CA ARG A 47 -5.18 20.02 -23.57
C ARG A 47 -6.23 18.98 -23.94
N THR A 48 -6.92 19.20 -25.05
CA THR A 48 -7.72 18.16 -25.70
C THR A 48 -6.76 17.08 -26.20
N SER A 49 -6.89 15.90 -25.59
CA SER A 49 -6.22 14.66 -25.97
C SER A 49 -6.45 14.36 -27.45
N SER A 50 -5.39 13.94 -28.15
CA SER A 50 -5.41 13.58 -29.57
C SER A 50 -6.27 12.33 -29.88
N PHE A 51 -6.80 11.66 -28.86
CA PHE A 51 -7.71 10.53 -28.98
C PHE A 51 -9.20 10.92 -28.97
N SER A 52 -9.55 12.18 -28.70
CA SER A 52 -10.94 12.60 -28.46
C SER A 52 -11.80 12.83 -29.72
N ARG A 53 -11.45 12.28 -30.90
CA ARG A 53 -12.16 12.61 -32.16
C ARG A 53 -13.16 11.57 -32.68
N GLU A 54 -13.46 10.51 -31.93
CA GLU A 54 -14.49 9.51 -32.28
C GLU A 54 -15.47 9.25 -31.13
N MET A 55 -15.97 10.29 -30.48
CA MET A 55 -16.79 10.15 -29.26
C MET A 55 -18.30 10.32 -29.52
N SER A 56 -18.72 10.51 -30.77
CA SER A 56 -20.05 11.06 -31.05
C SER A 56 -21.17 10.04 -31.30
N ASP A 57 -20.91 8.76 -31.61
CA ASP A 57 -22.01 7.85 -32.00
C ASP A 57 -21.79 6.38 -31.65
N VAL A 58 -21.50 6.05 -30.38
CA VAL A 58 -21.77 4.67 -29.93
C VAL A 58 -23.28 4.54 -29.75
N ASN A 59 -23.97 4.11 -30.81
CA ASN A 59 -25.40 3.83 -30.78
C ASN A 59 -25.66 2.57 -29.92
N VAL A 60 -25.78 2.79 -28.60
CA VAL A 60 -26.05 1.77 -27.57
C VAL A 60 -27.29 0.92 -27.92
N SER A 61 -28.23 1.46 -28.70
CA SER A 61 -29.43 0.75 -29.12
C SER A 61 -29.16 -0.50 -29.98
N ARG A 62 -28.00 -0.58 -30.66
CA ARG A 62 -27.59 -1.71 -31.53
C ARG A 62 -26.46 -2.58 -30.94
N LEU A 63 -26.21 -2.52 -29.64
CA LEU A 63 -25.22 -3.37 -28.97
C LEU A 63 -25.60 -4.86 -29.07
N PRO A 64 -24.64 -5.74 -29.46
CA PRO A 64 -24.83 -7.18 -29.35
C PRO A 64 -24.88 -7.61 -27.88
N ALA A 65 -25.44 -8.79 -27.62
CA ALA A 65 -25.36 -9.40 -26.29
C ALA A 65 -23.88 -9.66 -25.92
N ALA A 66 -23.57 -9.52 -24.62
CA ALA A 66 -22.23 -9.84 -24.12
C ALA A 66 -21.85 -11.29 -24.50
N PRO A 67 -20.61 -11.54 -24.95
CA PRO A 67 -20.14 -12.88 -25.29
C PRO A 67 -20.15 -13.78 -24.05
N GLN A 68 -20.28 -15.09 -24.26
CA GLN A 68 -20.16 -16.06 -23.18
C GLN A 68 -18.76 -15.98 -22.56
N LEU A 69 -18.68 -16.08 -21.23
CA LEU A 69 -17.41 -16.21 -20.52
C LEU A 69 -16.64 -17.43 -21.08
N PRO A 70 -15.36 -17.27 -21.49
CA PRO A 70 -14.58 -18.39 -21.99
C PRO A 70 -14.50 -19.53 -20.96
N SER A 71 -14.44 -20.77 -21.42
CA SER A 71 -14.27 -21.92 -20.53
C SER A 71 -12.87 -21.96 -19.92
N VAL A 72 -12.72 -22.73 -18.83
CA VAL A 72 -11.42 -23.10 -18.26
C VAL A 72 -10.50 -23.62 -19.38
N PRO A 73 -9.21 -23.23 -19.43
CA PRO A 73 -8.39 -22.62 -18.38
C PRO A 73 -8.35 -21.09 -18.37
N TYR A 74 -9.32 -20.39 -18.96
CA TYR A 74 -9.34 -18.92 -18.91
C TYR A 74 -9.44 -18.40 -17.46
N PRO A 75 -8.44 -17.65 -16.94
CA PRO A 75 -8.52 -17.09 -15.60
C PRO A 75 -9.24 -15.75 -15.63
N VAL A 76 -10.21 -15.57 -14.73
CA VAL A 76 -10.89 -14.28 -14.53
C VAL A 76 -10.10 -13.43 -13.55
N ASP A 77 -9.79 -12.21 -13.96
CA ASP A 77 -9.04 -11.24 -13.16
C ASP A 77 -9.74 -10.97 -11.80
N PRO A 78 -9.00 -10.87 -10.68
CA PRO A 78 -9.59 -10.58 -9.36
C PRO A 78 -10.43 -9.30 -9.30
N TYR A 79 -10.15 -8.31 -10.16
CA TYR A 79 -10.93 -7.09 -10.29
C TYR A 79 -12.17 -7.35 -11.18
N HIS A 80 -13.14 -8.08 -10.64
CA HIS A 80 -14.40 -8.34 -11.34
C HIS A 80 -15.60 -8.20 -10.41
N PHE A 81 -16.79 -8.09 -11.01
CA PHE A 81 -18.06 -8.16 -10.29
C PHE A 81 -19.18 -8.67 -11.16
N SER A 82 -20.17 -9.29 -10.51
CA SER A 82 -21.40 -9.74 -11.15
C SER A 82 -22.43 -8.62 -11.10
N CYS A 83 -23.20 -8.47 -12.18
CA CYS A 83 -24.33 -7.54 -12.22
C CYS A 83 -25.61 -8.23 -11.73
N HIS A 84 -26.59 -7.44 -11.31
CA HIS A 84 -27.94 -7.94 -11.06
C HIS A 84 -28.52 -8.60 -12.33
N HIS A 85 -29.33 -9.66 -12.14
CA HIS A 85 -29.96 -10.40 -13.23
C HIS A 85 -30.88 -9.54 -14.12
N SER A 86 -31.36 -8.40 -13.60
CA SER A 86 -32.18 -7.43 -14.34
C SER A 86 -31.39 -6.52 -15.28
N VAL A 87 -30.06 -6.46 -15.13
CA VAL A 87 -29.21 -5.56 -15.91
C VAL A 87 -28.84 -6.23 -17.22
N ASP A 88 -29.25 -5.62 -18.34
CA ASP A 88 -28.86 -6.09 -19.66
C ASP A 88 -27.51 -5.53 -20.12
N THR A 89 -27.00 -6.01 -21.26
CA THR A 89 -25.68 -5.58 -21.76
C THR A 89 -25.66 -4.10 -22.12
N LYS A 90 -26.79 -3.54 -22.57
CA LYS A 90 -26.89 -2.15 -23.01
C LYS A 90 -26.79 -1.20 -21.82
N ASP A 91 -27.55 -1.51 -20.78
CA ASP A 91 -27.58 -0.78 -19.53
C ASP A 91 -26.23 -0.84 -18.82
N ALA A 92 -25.61 -2.03 -18.75
CA ALA A 92 -24.27 -2.20 -18.20
C ALA A 92 -23.22 -1.37 -18.95
N VAL A 93 -23.22 -1.41 -20.29
CA VAL A 93 -22.28 -0.62 -21.12
C VAL A 93 -22.51 0.87 -20.91
N ALA A 94 -23.76 1.33 -20.89
CA ALA A 94 -24.09 2.74 -20.68
C ALA A 94 -23.66 3.22 -19.29
N GLU A 95 -23.86 2.39 -18.26
CA GLU A 95 -23.46 2.69 -16.89
C GLU A 95 -21.93 2.77 -16.76
N VAL A 96 -21.21 1.75 -17.26
CA VAL A 96 -19.73 1.72 -17.27
C VAL A 96 -19.17 2.91 -18.02
N MET A 97 -19.71 3.23 -19.20
CA MET A 97 -19.25 4.38 -19.99
C MET A 97 -19.45 5.69 -19.25
N ARG A 98 -20.60 5.86 -18.57
CA ARG A 98 -20.87 7.07 -17.77
C ARG A 98 -19.92 7.19 -16.58
N THR A 99 -19.64 6.09 -15.90
CA THR A 99 -18.67 6.05 -14.78
C THR A 99 -17.26 6.37 -15.27
N LEU A 100 -16.80 5.75 -16.36
CA LEU A 100 -15.48 6.04 -16.95
C LEU A 100 -15.33 7.52 -17.33
N ASN A 101 -16.37 8.12 -17.94
CA ASN A 101 -16.37 9.54 -18.27
C ASN A 101 -16.32 10.42 -17.01
N ARG A 102 -17.01 10.06 -15.93
CA ARG A 102 -17.00 10.81 -14.66
C ARG A 102 -15.62 10.83 -14.01
N HIS A 103 -14.85 9.76 -14.17
CA HIS A 103 -13.47 9.68 -13.66
C HIS A 103 -12.43 10.20 -14.66
N ASP A 104 -12.82 10.96 -15.69
CA ASP A 104 -12.00 11.42 -16.82
C ASP A 104 -11.05 10.34 -17.36
N VAL A 105 -11.60 9.16 -17.66
CA VAL A 105 -10.86 8.06 -18.30
C VAL A 105 -11.01 8.20 -19.82
N ASP A 106 -9.88 8.25 -20.53
CA ASP A 106 -9.87 8.13 -21.98
C ASP A 106 -10.23 6.70 -22.35
N LEU A 107 -11.23 6.49 -23.20
CA LEU A 107 -11.73 5.16 -23.53
C LEU A 107 -12.01 4.96 -25.01
N VAL A 108 -11.87 3.71 -25.45
CA VAL A 108 -12.34 3.22 -26.75
C VAL A 108 -13.17 1.97 -26.52
N PHE A 109 -14.43 1.98 -26.94
CA PHE A 109 -15.31 0.83 -26.82
C PHE A 109 -15.34 -0.01 -28.10
N GLN A 110 -15.02 -1.29 -27.97
CA GLN A 110 -15.02 -2.28 -29.04
C GLN A 110 -16.33 -3.07 -29.01
N VAL A 111 -17.34 -2.58 -29.74
CA VAL A 111 -18.72 -3.11 -29.75
C VAL A 111 -18.78 -4.62 -29.92
N HIS A 112 -18.10 -5.18 -30.93
CA HIS A 112 -18.12 -6.62 -31.23
C HIS A 112 -17.51 -7.51 -30.14
N LYS A 113 -16.69 -6.94 -29.23
CA LYS A 113 -16.04 -7.67 -28.14
C LYS A 113 -16.62 -7.33 -26.77
N CYS A 114 -17.61 -6.43 -26.71
CA CYS A 114 -18.08 -5.83 -25.46
C CYS A 114 -16.94 -5.43 -24.52
N LYS A 115 -15.95 -4.72 -25.09
CA LYS A 115 -14.68 -4.43 -24.43
C LYS A 115 -14.33 -2.96 -24.49
N PHE A 116 -14.03 -2.36 -23.35
CA PHE A 116 -13.40 -1.06 -23.24
C PHE A 116 -11.88 -1.21 -23.20
N LYS A 117 -11.18 -0.37 -23.95
CA LYS A 117 -9.76 -0.07 -23.76
C LYS A 117 -9.67 1.29 -23.10
N CYS A 118 -9.05 1.37 -21.94
CA CYS A 118 -9.08 2.55 -21.09
C CYS A 118 -7.67 3.02 -20.75
N VAL A 119 -7.50 4.34 -20.68
CA VAL A 119 -6.27 5.01 -20.26
C VAL A 119 -6.65 6.11 -19.28
N LYS A 120 -6.01 6.15 -18.12
CA LYS A 120 -6.16 7.24 -17.15
C LYS A 120 -4.79 7.80 -16.78
N TYR A 121 -4.70 9.12 -16.71
CA TYR A 121 -3.53 9.82 -16.19
C TYR A 121 -3.82 10.29 -14.76
N VAL A 122 -3.00 9.86 -13.79
CA VAL A 122 -3.09 10.24 -12.38
C VAL A 122 -1.75 10.83 -11.98
N SER A 123 -1.70 12.13 -11.69
CA SER A 123 -0.48 12.82 -11.23
C SER A 123 0.77 12.52 -12.08
N TYR A 124 0.62 12.58 -13.41
CA TYR A 124 1.63 12.26 -14.43
C TYR A 124 1.99 10.77 -14.59
N ASP A 125 1.42 9.87 -13.79
CA ASP A 125 1.50 8.42 -14.01
C ASP A 125 0.35 7.96 -14.92
N ARG A 126 0.61 6.93 -15.74
CA ARG A 126 -0.31 6.42 -16.76
C ARG A 126 -0.77 5.02 -16.38
N ILE A 127 -2.08 4.83 -16.32
CA ILE A 127 -2.73 3.54 -16.07
C ILE A 127 -3.42 3.10 -17.35
N ASP A 128 -2.98 2.00 -17.95
CA ASP A 128 -3.70 1.33 -19.03
C ASP A 128 -4.46 0.13 -18.47
N PHE A 129 -5.74 -0.01 -18.82
CA PHE A 129 -6.57 -1.13 -18.39
C PHE A 129 -7.65 -1.46 -19.42
N ASN A 130 -8.22 -2.64 -19.33
CA ASN A 130 -9.35 -3.05 -20.17
C ASN A 130 -10.54 -3.41 -19.28
N ILE A 131 -11.76 -3.09 -19.70
CA ILE A 131 -12.98 -3.62 -19.09
C ILE A 131 -13.67 -4.53 -20.11
N ARG A 132 -14.07 -5.73 -19.69
CA ARG A 132 -14.77 -6.69 -20.54
C ARG A 132 -16.07 -7.11 -19.87
N LEU A 133 -17.11 -7.26 -20.69
CA LEU A 133 -18.38 -7.79 -20.24
C LEU A 133 -18.55 -9.19 -20.81
N TYR A 134 -18.93 -10.12 -19.94
CA TYR A 134 -19.26 -11.48 -20.31
C TYR A 134 -20.64 -11.85 -19.79
N ARG A 135 -21.25 -12.84 -20.44
CA ARG A 135 -22.37 -13.60 -19.90
C ARG A 135 -21.83 -14.81 -19.15
N ALA A 136 -22.10 -14.89 -17.86
CA ALA A 136 -21.73 -16.04 -17.03
C ALA A 136 -22.67 -17.24 -17.28
N GLU A 137 -22.32 -18.42 -16.77
CA GLU A 137 -23.19 -19.61 -16.85
C GLU A 137 -24.56 -19.39 -16.19
N THR A 138 -24.59 -18.59 -15.11
CA THR A 138 -25.81 -18.18 -14.39
C THR A 138 -26.68 -17.18 -15.16
N GLN A 139 -26.35 -16.88 -16.42
CA GLN A 139 -26.97 -15.87 -17.28
C GLN A 139 -26.84 -14.42 -16.80
N ALA A 140 -26.26 -14.19 -15.62
CA ALA A 140 -25.88 -12.85 -15.14
C ALA A 140 -24.70 -12.30 -15.94
N LEU A 141 -24.59 -10.97 -16.01
CA LEU A 141 -23.42 -10.32 -16.60
C LEU A 141 -22.27 -10.28 -15.59
N LEU A 142 -21.08 -10.64 -16.07
CA LEU A 142 -19.82 -10.52 -15.34
C LEU A 142 -19.00 -9.41 -15.98
N ILE A 143 -18.57 -8.43 -15.20
CA ILE A 143 -17.69 -7.35 -15.64
C ILE A 143 -16.30 -7.59 -15.07
N GLU A 144 -15.32 -7.73 -15.96
CA GLU A 144 -13.91 -7.98 -15.64
C GLU A 144 -13.07 -6.74 -15.98
N CYS A 145 -12.30 -6.24 -15.01
CA CYS A 145 -11.46 -5.05 -15.12
C CYS A 145 -9.97 -5.44 -15.07
N GLN A 146 -9.30 -5.51 -16.21
CA GLN A 146 -7.94 -6.03 -16.33
C GLN A 146 -6.91 -4.90 -16.39
N ARG A 147 -6.13 -4.69 -15.34
CA ARG A 147 -4.98 -3.77 -15.37
C ARG A 147 -3.93 -4.28 -16.37
N ARG A 148 -3.40 -3.39 -17.22
CA ARG A 148 -2.37 -3.72 -18.23
C ARG A 148 -1.03 -3.06 -17.92
N SER A 149 -1.05 -1.85 -17.38
CA SER A 149 0.13 -1.10 -16.97
C SER A 149 -0.23 -0.12 -15.84
N GLY A 150 0.78 0.58 -15.31
CA GLY A 150 0.60 1.62 -14.30
C GLY A 150 0.63 1.12 -12.86
N SER A 151 0.76 2.06 -11.92
CA SER A 151 0.83 1.78 -10.47
C SER A 151 -0.39 1.02 -9.96
N LEU A 152 -0.16 -0.04 -9.17
CA LEU A 152 -1.23 -0.83 -8.56
C LEU A 152 -2.07 0.00 -7.58
N LEU A 153 -1.45 0.92 -6.83
CA LEU A 153 -2.16 1.79 -5.89
C LEU A 153 -3.12 2.74 -6.60
N ALA A 154 -2.67 3.32 -7.71
CA ALA A 154 -3.48 4.22 -8.51
C ALA A 154 -4.63 3.46 -9.20
N TRP A 155 -4.37 2.22 -9.63
CA TRP A 155 -5.40 1.31 -10.13
C TRP A 155 -6.42 0.94 -9.05
N ASP A 156 -5.99 0.54 -7.86
CA ASP A 156 -6.89 0.17 -6.76
C ASP A 156 -7.80 1.33 -6.34
N THR A 157 -7.24 2.53 -6.30
CA THR A 157 -8.00 3.76 -6.02
C THR A 157 -9.05 3.99 -7.10
N LEU A 158 -8.67 3.97 -8.37
CA LEU A 158 -9.59 4.16 -9.49
C LEU A 158 -10.67 3.06 -9.53
N TYR A 159 -10.29 1.79 -9.36
CA TYR A 159 -11.22 0.68 -9.35
C TYR A 159 -12.24 0.80 -8.22
N ARG A 160 -11.81 1.15 -7.01
CA ARG A 160 -12.72 1.37 -5.87
C ARG A 160 -13.72 2.49 -6.17
N ASP A 161 -13.24 3.62 -6.66
CA ASP A 161 -14.10 4.76 -6.94
C ASP A 161 -15.13 4.42 -8.04
N MET A 162 -14.69 3.74 -9.11
CA MET A 162 -15.58 3.20 -10.14
C MET A 162 -16.58 2.18 -9.56
N TYR A 163 -16.14 1.27 -8.69
CA TYR A 163 -16.98 0.24 -8.08
C TYR A 163 -18.08 0.85 -7.22
N CYS A 164 -17.76 1.89 -6.44
CA CYS A 164 -18.75 2.64 -5.66
C CYS A 164 -19.82 3.26 -6.57
N ASP A 165 -19.39 3.90 -7.65
CA ASP A 165 -20.28 4.55 -8.63
C ASP A 165 -21.15 3.57 -9.41
N LEU A 166 -20.63 2.36 -9.67
CA LEU A 166 -21.33 1.26 -10.34
C LEU A 166 -22.25 0.49 -9.39
N GLY A 167 -22.35 0.88 -8.11
CA GLY A 167 -23.11 0.14 -7.09
C GLY A 167 -24.57 -0.17 -7.44
N ARG A 168 -25.18 0.56 -8.39
CA ARG A 168 -26.55 0.30 -8.86
C ARG A 168 -26.70 -0.93 -9.75
N ILE A 169 -25.64 -1.32 -10.45
CA ILE A 169 -25.68 -2.50 -11.33
C ILE A 169 -25.04 -3.73 -10.69
N ILE A 170 -24.24 -3.55 -9.64
CA ILE A 170 -23.46 -4.61 -8.99
C ILE A 170 -24.33 -5.44 -8.04
N ASP A 171 -24.39 -6.75 -8.29
CA ASP A 171 -24.92 -7.70 -7.33
C ASP A 171 -23.83 -8.09 -6.30
N ARG A 172 -23.91 -7.47 -5.12
CA ARG A 172 -22.98 -7.73 -4.01
C ARG A 172 -23.22 -9.07 -3.31
N SER A 173 -24.37 -9.70 -3.55
CA SER A 173 -24.72 -11.00 -2.98
C SER A 173 -24.29 -12.17 -3.87
N ALA A 174 -23.90 -11.88 -5.12
CA ALA A 174 -23.47 -12.90 -6.06
C ALA A 174 -22.20 -13.63 -5.56
N PRO A 175 -22.13 -14.96 -5.76
CA PRO A 175 -20.93 -15.70 -5.44
C PRO A 175 -19.76 -15.25 -6.33
N THR A 176 -18.54 -15.39 -5.82
CA THR A 176 -17.32 -15.17 -6.59
C THR A 176 -17.26 -16.11 -7.81
N CYS A 177 -16.77 -15.60 -8.94
CA CYS A 177 -16.60 -16.40 -10.15
C CYS A 177 -15.62 -17.56 -9.90
N ALA A 178 -16.04 -18.80 -10.18
CA ALA A 178 -15.22 -20.00 -9.96
C ALA A 178 -13.93 -20.05 -10.80
N GLN A 179 -13.90 -19.33 -11.93
CA GLN A 179 -12.70 -19.20 -12.77
C GLN A 179 -11.74 -18.10 -12.28
N SER A 180 -12.08 -17.41 -11.20
CA SER A 180 -11.21 -16.45 -10.55
C SER A 180 -10.52 -17.09 -9.35
N GLY A 181 -9.25 -16.77 -9.13
CA GLY A 181 -8.52 -17.13 -7.90
C GLY A 181 -9.03 -16.42 -6.64
N GLY A 182 -10.04 -15.55 -6.79
CA GLY A 182 -10.68 -14.78 -5.73
C GLY A 182 -11.16 -13.42 -6.25
N GLN A 183 -12.22 -12.87 -5.68
CA GLN A 183 -12.72 -11.54 -6.04
C GLN A 183 -12.13 -10.47 -5.10
N LYS A 184 -11.63 -9.37 -5.66
CA LYS A 184 -11.25 -8.18 -4.88
C LYS A 184 -12.51 -7.62 -4.21
N LYS A 185 -12.66 -7.83 -2.90
CA LYS A 185 -13.77 -7.28 -2.12
C LYS A 185 -13.58 -5.78 -1.92
N VAL A 186 -14.58 -4.99 -2.28
CA VAL A 186 -14.62 -3.54 -1.99
C VAL A 186 -15.48 -3.34 -0.75
N LEU A 187 -14.84 -3.08 0.41
CA LEU A 187 -15.56 -2.82 1.66
C LEU A 187 -16.24 -1.46 1.58
N LEU A 188 -17.53 -1.40 1.94
CA LEU A 188 -18.35 -0.19 1.86
C LEU A 188 -18.83 0.19 3.27
N GLU A 189 -17.92 0.45 4.20
CA GLU A 189 -18.26 0.93 5.55
C GLU A 189 -17.28 1.98 6.08
N THR A 190 -17.84 2.81 6.96
CA THR A 190 -17.46 4.12 7.49
C THR A 190 -15.95 4.43 7.52
N PRO A 191 -15.51 5.54 6.92
CA PRO A 191 -14.11 5.93 6.94
C PRO A 191 -13.63 6.08 8.39
N LEU A 192 -12.50 5.46 8.71
CA LEU A 192 -11.72 5.82 9.89
C LEU A 192 -11.53 7.33 9.84
N VAL A 193 -12.07 8.05 10.84
CA VAL A 193 -12.13 9.50 10.86
C VAL A 193 -10.72 10.04 10.65
N ALA A 194 -10.48 10.58 9.45
CA ALA A 194 -9.28 11.32 9.16
C ALA A 194 -9.26 12.56 10.07
N PRO A 195 -8.11 12.93 10.65
CA PRO A 195 -8.02 14.14 11.46
C PRO A 195 -8.51 15.34 10.64
N SER A 196 -9.34 16.19 11.25
CA SER A 196 -9.98 17.32 10.58
C SER A 196 -8.92 18.24 9.96
N ARG A 197 -8.91 18.35 8.63
CA ARG A 197 -8.01 19.25 7.90
C ARG A 197 -8.49 20.70 8.01
N ASP A 198 -7.55 21.60 8.22
CA ASP A 198 -7.74 23.04 8.03
C ASP A 198 -7.81 23.33 6.51
N PRO A 199 -8.89 23.94 5.99
CA PRO A 199 -9.08 24.19 4.55
C PRO A 199 -8.07 25.17 3.92
N ARG A 200 -7.10 25.69 4.68
CA ARG A 200 -6.06 26.63 4.20
C ARG A 200 -4.71 25.99 3.86
N ALA A 201 -4.54 24.67 3.98
CA ALA A 201 -3.26 24.03 3.66
C ALA A 201 -3.02 23.95 2.13
N PRO A 202 -1.88 24.45 1.62
CA PRO A 202 -1.58 24.46 0.18
C PRO A 202 -1.27 23.04 -0.33
N THR A 203 -1.64 22.80 -1.61
CA THR A 203 -1.31 21.68 -2.52
C THR A 203 -0.81 20.37 -1.90
N SER A 204 -1.58 19.30 -2.13
CA SER A 204 -1.32 17.89 -1.76
C SER A 204 0.16 17.59 -1.55
N SER A 205 0.52 17.44 -0.29
CA SER A 205 1.85 17.00 0.12
C SER A 205 1.99 15.54 -0.27
N GLY A 206 3.16 15.09 -0.75
CA GLY A 206 3.44 13.65 -0.93
C GLY A 206 3.14 12.81 0.32
N MET A 207 3.07 13.41 1.52
CA MET A 207 2.66 12.73 2.74
C MET A 207 1.17 12.35 2.78
N ASP A 208 0.31 13.05 2.03
CA ASP A 208 -1.12 12.72 1.94
C ASP A 208 -1.34 11.34 1.32
N VAL A 209 -0.45 10.93 0.40
CA VAL A 209 -0.46 9.59 -0.19
C VAL A 209 -0.24 8.54 0.90
N PHE A 210 0.72 8.78 1.80
CA PHE A 210 0.97 7.86 2.92
C PHE A 210 -0.19 7.80 3.91
N VAL A 211 -0.85 8.94 4.18
CA VAL A 211 -2.07 8.94 4.99
C VAL A 211 -3.11 8.01 4.34
N ILE A 212 -3.38 8.19 3.05
CA ILE A 212 -4.35 7.36 2.31
C ILE A 212 -3.98 5.87 2.38
N MET A 213 -2.70 5.53 2.20
CA MET A 213 -2.23 4.15 2.26
C MET A 213 -2.37 3.54 3.66
N LEU A 214 -1.96 4.26 4.71
CA LEU A 214 -2.03 3.78 6.10
C LEU A 214 -3.48 3.70 6.62
N THR A 215 -4.39 4.52 6.10
CA THR A 215 -5.83 4.44 6.42
C THR A 215 -6.61 3.47 5.52
N SER A 216 -5.94 2.81 4.59
CA SER A 216 -6.57 1.86 3.67
C SER A 216 -7.18 0.67 4.41
N HIS A 217 -8.31 0.16 3.93
CA HIS A 217 -8.90 -1.08 4.45
C HIS A 217 -8.12 -2.33 4.04
N PHE A 218 -7.21 -2.19 3.08
CA PHE A 218 -6.47 -3.30 2.50
C PHE A 218 -5.11 -3.46 3.19
N VAL A 219 -4.88 -4.63 3.79
CA VAL A 219 -3.66 -4.91 4.59
C VAL A 219 -2.39 -4.83 3.74
N ASP A 220 -2.43 -5.29 2.49
CA ASP A 220 -1.35 -5.15 1.51
C ASP A 220 -1.02 -3.68 1.21
N ILE A 221 -2.04 -2.83 1.04
CA ILE A 221 -1.84 -1.38 0.86
C ILE A 221 -1.26 -0.75 2.12
N ARG A 222 -1.72 -1.15 3.30
CA ARG A 222 -1.16 -0.66 4.58
C ARG A 222 0.27 -1.14 4.78
N ALA A 223 0.58 -2.37 4.37
CA ALA A 223 1.94 -2.92 4.40
C ALA A 223 2.88 -2.13 3.50
N GLU A 224 2.47 -1.90 2.26
CA GLU A 224 3.20 -1.06 1.32
C GLU A 224 3.31 0.37 1.87
N GLY A 225 2.26 0.89 2.51
CA GLY A 225 2.26 2.20 3.15
C GLY A 225 3.30 2.31 4.27
N CYS A 226 3.37 1.31 5.15
CA CYS A 226 4.38 1.26 6.21
C CYS A 226 5.79 1.18 5.64
N SER A 227 6.00 0.33 4.63
CA SER A 227 7.28 0.18 3.93
C SER A 227 7.71 1.48 3.25
N ALA A 228 6.80 2.12 2.50
CA ALA A 228 7.05 3.36 1.79
C ALA A 228 7.35 4.52 2.74
N VAL A 229 6.64 4.63 3.87
CA VAL A 229 6.93 5.64 4.89
C VAL A 229 8.29 5.36 5.54
N ALA A 230 8.63 4.11 5.84
CA ALA A 230 9.94 3.75 6.40
C ALA A 230 11.09 4.13 5.46
N ALA A 231 10.93 3.89 4.16
CA ALA A 231 11.89 4.30 3.14
C ALA A 231 11.95 5.82 3.00
N ALA A 232 10.79 6.47 2.87
CA ALA A 232 10.71 7.92 2.67
C ALA A 232 11.31 8.69 3.84
N THR A 233 11.13 8.23 5.08
CA THR A 233 11.60 8.90 6.31
C THR A 233 13.10 8.73 6.59
N GLN A 234 13.86 8.05 5.74
CA GLN A 234 15.32 7.93 5.92
C GLN A 234 16.06 9.28 5.81
N THR A 235 15.45 10.29 5.20
CA THR A 235 16.02 11.65 5.14
C THR A 235 15.42 12.54 6.23
N LEU A 236 16.22 13.48 6.74
CA LEU A 236 15.79 14.40 7.81
C LEU A 236 14.56 15.22 7.41
N ALA A 237 14.54 15.76 6.20
CA ALA A 237 13.48 16.65 5.72
C ALA A 237 12.11 15.93 5.62
N THR A 238 12.11 14.71 5.10
CA THR A 238 10.89 13.90 5.01
C THR A 238 10.45 13.36 6.36
N ALA A 239 11.38 13.02 7.25
CA ALA A 239 11.07 12.65 8.63
C ALA A 239 10.40 13.80 9.40
N HIS A 240 10.90 15.03 9.27
CA HIS A 240 10.26 16.23 9.85
C HIS A 240 8.84 16.41 9.34
N LYS A 241 8.66 16.34 8.01
CA LYS A 241 7.35 16.49 7.40
C LYS A 241 6.38 15.38 7.82
N ALA A 242 6.87 14.14 8.00
CA ALA A 242 6.08 13.04 8.52
C ALA A 242 5.62 13.28 9.97
N ALA A 243 6.50 13.83 10.82
CA ALA A 243 6.18 14.16 12.21
C ALA A 243 5.01 15.15 12.31
N THR A 244 4.99 16.18 11.46
CA THR A 244 3.94 17.21 11.47
C THR A 244 2.68 16.82 10.71
N SER A 245 2.70 15.75 9.93
CA SER A 245 1.55 15.30 9.10
C SER A 245 0.65 14.27 9.81
N GLY A 246 0.85 14.03 11.10
CA GLY A 246 0.06 13.05 11.86
C GLY A 246 0.37 11.58 11.53
N LEU A 247 1.44 11.31 10.77
CA LEU A 247 1.81 9.94 10.39
C LEU A 247 2.23 9.09 11.60
N ILE A 248 2.78 9.70 12.66
CA ILE A 248 3.16 8.96 13.88
C ILE A 248 1.94 8.27 14.49
N ALA A 249 0.80 8.98 14.62
CA ALA A 249 -0.42 8.39 15.15
C ALA A 249 -0.91 7.21 14.31
N LEU A 250 -0.86 7.32 12.97
CA LEU A 250 -1.27 6.25 12.06
C LEU A 250 -0.33 5.03 12.14
N LEU A 251 0.98 5.25 12.18
CA LEU A 251 1.97 4.19 12.34
C LEU A 251 1.81 3.48 13.69
N SER A 252 1.58 4.24 14.77
CA SER A 252 1.29 3.67 16.09
C SER A 252 0.02 2.81 16.08
N ALA A 253 -1.02 3.24 15.38
CA ALA A 253 -2.24 2.45 15.21
C ALA A 253 -1.96 1.12 14.46
N GLN A 254 -1.15 1.15 13.39
CA GLN A 254 -0.74 -0.08 12.69
C GLN A 254 0.01 -1.04 13.61
N ILE A 255 0.94 -0.53 14.42
CA ILE A 255 1.70 -1.33 15.39
C ILE A 255 0.74 -1.96 16.41
N GLN A 256 -0.21 -1.19 16.95
CA GLN A 256 -1.15 -1.70 17.95
C GLN A 256 -2.09 -2.77 17.38
N GLU A 257 -2.64 -2.53 16.20
CA GLU A 257 -3.57 -3.45 15.54
C GLU A 257 -2.89 -4.79 15.21
N MET A 258 -1.74 -4.75 14.53
CA MET A 258 -1.02 -5.96 14.14
C MET A 258 -0.46 -6.72 15.36
N SER A 259 0.01 -6.01 16.40
CA SER A 259 0.40 -6.61 17.68
C SER A 259 -0.80 -7.24 18.41
N GLY A 260 -1.99 -6.67 18.25
CA GLY A 260 -3.23 -7.22 18.79
C GLY A 260 -3.55 -8.58 18.18
N TYR A 261 -3.42 -8.70 16.86
CA TYR A 261 -3.65 -9.96 16.16
C TYR A 261 -2.63 -11.05 16.50
N GLU A 262 -1.37 -10.70 16.76
CA GLU A 262 -0.38 -11.70 17.19
C GLU A 262 -0.66 -12.24 18.60
N ARG A 263 -1.21 -11.40 19.50
CA ARG A 263 -1.54 -11.81 20.87
C ARG A 263 -2.85 -12.59 20.98
N ALA A 264 -3.75 -12.43 20.02
CA ALA A 264 -5.07 -13.04 20.08
C ALA A 264 -4.98 -14.54 19.79
N ASN A 265 -5.22 -15.36 20.82
CA ASN A 265 -5.35 -16.82 20.65
C ASN A 265 -6.54 -17.21 19.76
N VAL A 266 -7.58 -16.36 19.74
CA VAL A 266 -8.76 -16.48 18.89
C VAL A 266 -8.96 -15.15 18.20
N LEU A 267 -8.77 -15.13 16.88
CA LEU A 267 -9.10 -13.97 16.06
C LEU A 267 -10.63 -13.87 15.95
N SER A 268 -11.15 -12.65 16.06
CA SER A 268 -12.56 -12.39 15.72
C SER A 268 -12.86 -12.91 14.32
N SER A 269 -14.08 -13.38 14.07
CA SER A 269 -14.53 -13.82 12.74
C SER A 269 -14.41 -12.72 11.67
N GLN A 270 -14.26 -11.46 12.08
CA GLN A 270 -14.06 -10.30 11.22
C GLN A 270 -12.58 -9.89 11.06
N ALA A 271 -11.64 -10.53 11.73
CA ALA A 271 -10.22 -10.20 11.60
C ALA A 271 -9.67 -10.67 10.24
N PRO A 272 -8.88 -9.85 9.53
CA PRO A 272 -8.29 -10.26 8.27
C PRO A 272 -7.34 -11.43 8.49
N ILE A 273 -7.42 -12.45 7.62
CA ILE A 273 -6.51 -13.60 7.63
C ILE A 273 -5.17 -13.12 7.06
N VAL A 274 -4.31 -12.60 7.92
CA VAL A 274 -2.96 -12.10 7.58
C VAL A 274 -1.93 -13.07 8.17
N PRO A 275 -1.02 -13.63 7.37
CA PRO A 275 0.06 -14.48 7.86
C PRO A 275 0.91 -13.76 8.93
N ALA A 276 1.38 -14.49 9.94
CA ALA A 276 2.18 -13.91 11.03
C ALA A 276 3.44 -13.19 10.53
N SER A 277 4.10 -13.73 9.51
CA SER A 277 5.27 -13.11 8.86
C SER A 277 4.93 -11.74 8.27
N VAL A 278 3.78 -11.62 7.59
CA VAL A 278 3.30 -10.35 7.01
C VAL A 278 2.94 -9.36 8.11
N ARG A 279 2.27 -9.79 9.18
CA ARG A 279 1.97 -8.93 10.33
C ARG A 279 3.25 -8.37 10.96
N ARG A 280 4.23 -9.23 11.21
CA ARG A 280 5.55 -8.83 11.76
C ARG A 280 6.27 -7.86 10.84
N ASP A 281 6.20 -8.05 9.52
CA ASP A 281 6.84 -7.15 8.56
C ASP A 281 6.17 -5.77 8.51
N ILE A 282 4.84 -5.70 8.59
CA ILE A 282 4.10 -4.43 8.74
C ILE A 282 4.56 -3.69 10.00
N VAL A 283 4.60 -4.39 11.14
CA VAL A 283 5.07 -3.79 12.40
C VAL A 283 6.52 -3.34 12.25
N ARG A 284 7.40 -4.16 11.66
CA ARG A 284 8.82 -3.83 11.47
C ARG A 284 8.98 -2.54 10.68
N CYS A 285 8.27 -2.41 9.56
CA CYS A 285 8.28 -1.20 8.75
C CYS A 285 7.74 0.01 9.51
N ALA A 286 6.60 -0.14 10.21
CA ALA A 286 6.02 0.95 10.98
C ALA A 286 6.92 1.43 12.13
N VAL A 287 7.55 0.49 12.83
CA VAL A 287 8.53 0.77 13.89
C VAL A 287 9.78 1.45 13.31
N GLY A 288 10.30 0.98 12.18
CA GLY A 288 11.45 1.60 11.51
C GLY A 288 11.16 3.03 11.06
N ALA A 289 9.95 3.30 10.55
CA ALA A 289 9.48 4.65 10.26
C ALA A 289 9.43 5.51 11.53
N ILE A 290 8.87 4.99 12.63
CA ILE A 290 8.86 5.70 13.92
C ILE A 290 10.29 5.99 14.40
N ALA A 291 11.23 5.06 14.26
CA ALA A 291 12.62 5.26 14.62
C ALA A 291 13.24 6.43 13.86
N ASN A 292 13.06 6.46 12.54
CA ASN A 292 13.54 7.55 11.68
C ASN A 292 12.97 8.90 12.13
N ILE A 293 11.65 8.95 12.35
CA ILE A 293 10.97 10.19 12.75
C ILE A 293 11.43 10.62 14.15
N ALA A 294 11.57 9.70 15.10
CA ALA A 294 12.00 9.99 16.48
C ALA A 294 13.44 10.53 16.53
N ILE A 295 14.34 10.05 15.66
CA ILE A 295 15.71 10.57 15.54
C ILE A 295 15.70 12.01 15.01
N ALA A 296 14.87 12.30 14.02
CA ALA A 296 14.74 13.62 13.41
C ALA A 296 13.98 14.62 14.29
N TYR A 297 13.11 14.13 15.16
CA TYR A 297 12.13 14.94 15.89
C TYR A 297 12.73 16.08 16.76
N PRO A 298 13.84 15.90 17.51
CA PRO A 298 14.43 16.98 18.31
C PRO A 298 14.78 18.26 17.53
N SER A 299 15.02 18.15 16.22
CA SER A 299 15.34 19.30 15.36
C SER A 299 14.16 19.80 14.52
N CYS A 300 12.97 19.23 14.71
CA CYS A 300 11.79 19.56 13.91
C CYS A 300 11.16 20.91 14.33
N ALA A 301 10.90 21.78 13.37
CA ALA A 301 10.12 23.00 13.60
C ALA A 301 8.68 22.62 13.98
N GLY A 302 8.24 22.99 15.18
CA GLY A 302 6.94 22.57 15.72
C GLY A 302 6.99 21.33 16.62
N ALA A 303 8.19 20.85 16.99
CA ALA A 303 8.34 19.88 18.06
C ALA A 303 7.64 20.39 19.33
N GLY A 304 6.70 19.60 19.84
CA GLY A 304 5.89 19.95 21.00
C GLY A 304 5.37 18.72 21.74
N PRO A 305 4.91 18.88 22.99
CA PRO A 305 4.50 17.77 23.83
C PRO A 305 3.39 16.91 23.20
N HIS A 306 2.53 17.49 22.35
CA HIS A 306 1.47 16.79 21.64
C HIS A 306 1.98 15.71 20.67
N ILE A 307 3.11 15.94 19.97
CA ILE A 307 3.72 14.93 19.09
C ILE A 307 4.44 13.87 19.92
N ASN A 308 5.08 14.26 21.03
CA ASN A 308 5.69 13.31 21.96
C ASN A 308 4.69 12.27 22.46
N VAL A 309 3.45 12.68 22.78
CA VAL A 309 2.38 11.77 23.19
C VAL A 309 2.05 10.74 22.10
N GLN A 310 2.12 11.11 20.82
CA GLN A 310 1.85 10.17 19.72
C GLN A 310 2.86 9.03 19.70
N PHE A 311 4.15 9.30 19.96
CA PHE A 311 5.15 8.24 20.09
C PHE A 311 4.88 7.30 21.26
N GLN A 312 4.34 7.82 22.38
CA GLN A 312 4.03 7.01 23.56
C GLN A 312 2.97 5.95 23.31
N THR A 313 2.07 6.17 22.35
CA THR A 313 1.00 5.21 22.04
C THR A 313 1.55 3.87 21.53
N ALA A 314 2.66 3.86 20.78
CA ALA A 314 3.27 2.62 20.28
C ALA A 314 4.14 1.89 21.32
N TRP A 315 4.53 2.56 22.41
CA TRP A 315 5.50 2.07 23.38
C TRP A 315 5.15 0.70 23.99
N PRO A 316 3.92 0.45 24.49
CA PRO A 316 3.59 -0.85 25.10
C PRO A 316 3.70 -2.01 24.10
N SER A 317 3.30 -1.79 22.86
CA SER A 317 3.39 -2.79 21.78
C SER A 317 4.84 -3.08 21.39
N MET A 318 5.70 -2.05 21.36
CA MET A 318 7.14 -2.23 21.12
C MET A 318 7.79 -3.08 22.21
N LEU A 319 7.53 -2.78 23.49
CA LEU A 319 8.04 -3.60 24.60
C LEU A 319 7.54 -5.04 24.54
N HIS A 320 6.29 -5.26 24.14
CA HIS A 320 5.75 -6.59 23.95
C HIS A 320 6.54 -7.41 22.91
N TRP A 321 6.93 -6.81 21.78
CA TRP A 321 7.74 -7.50 20.76
C TRP A 321 9.16 -7.83 21.25
N LEU A 322 9.71 -7.06 22.18
CA LEU A 322 10.97 -7.41 22.86
C LEU A 322 10.79 -8.53 23.89
N GLN A 323 9.58 -8.82 24.37
CA GLN A 323 9.32 -9.97 25.23
C GLN A 323 9.03 -11.24 24.43
N ALA A 324 8.51 -11.09 23.20
CA ALA A 324 8.13 -12.20 22.35
C ALA A 324 9.32 -13.15 22.08
N THR A 325 9.03 -14.44 22.20
CA THR A 325 9.92 -15.55 21.83
C THR A 325 9.21 -16.40 20.79
N SER A 326 9.91 -16.78 19.72
CA SER A 326 9.35 -17.62 18.66
C SER A 326 10.44 -18.49 18.05
N THR A 327 10.03 -19.68 17.56
CA THR A 327 10.88 -20.61 16.82
C THR A 327 11.16 -20.15 15.39
N ASP A 328 10.32 -19.28 14.83
CA ASP A 328 10.52 -18.66 13.51
C ASP A 328 11.39 -17.39 13.66
N GLU A 329 12.70 -17.61 13.75
CA GLU A 329 13.67 -16.63 14.27
C GLU A 329 13.84 -15.38 13.42
N TYR A 330 13.78 -15.47 12.08
CA TYR A 330 14.32 -14.40 11.25
C TYR A 330 13.48 -13.11 11.27
N THR A 331 12.17 -13.22 10.96
CA THR A 331 11.29 -12.05 10.89
C THR A 331 11.10 -11.36 12.24
N LEU A 332 11.08 -12.15 13.32
CA LEU A 332 11.00 -11.63 14.68
C LEU A 332 12.29 -10.90 15.09
N LYS A 333 13.46 -11.43 14.75
CA LYS A 333 14.75 -10.78 15.04
C LYS A 333 14.88 -9.44 14.33
N GLU A 334 14.52 -9.37 13.05
CA GLU A 334 14.54 -8.10 12.30
C GLU A 334 13.58 -7.06 12.92
N LEU A 335 12.39 -7.49 13.33
CA LEU A 335 11.46 -6.63 14.08
C LEU A 335 12.07 -6.16 15.40
N GLN A 336 12.65 -7.06 16.20
CA GLN A 336 13.29 -6.71 17.47
C GLN A 336 14.47 -5.75 17.29
N ARG A 337 15.22 -5.87 16.19
CA ARG A 337 16.28 -4.94 15.79
C ARG A 337 15.73 -3.53 15.57
N GLU A 338 14.66 -3.40 14.77
CA GLU A 338 14.00 -2.13 14.52
C GLU A 338 13.35 -1.55 15.80
N VAL A 339 12.81 -2.41 16.68
CA VAL A 339 12.29 -1.96 17.98
C VAL A 339 13.40 -1.37 18.85
N CYS A 340 14.57 -2.01 18.93
CA CYS A 340 15.72 -1.43 19.66
C CYS A 340 16.10 -0.06 19.09
N ARG A 341 16.16 0.04 17.77
CA ARG A 341 16.47 1.27 17.06
C ARG A 341 15.45 2.38 17.32
N ALA A 342 14.16 2.05 17.43
CA ALA A 342 13.11 3.00 17.79
C ALA A 342 13.15 3.40 19.28
N VAL A 343 13.39 2.44 20.18
CA VAL A 343 13.37 2.69 21.63
C VAL A 343 14.46 3.67 22.06
N VAL A 344 15.66 3.59 21.50
CA VAL A 344 16.81 4.46 21.85
C VAL A 344 16.49 5.96 21.77
N PRO A 345 16.04 6.52 20.64
CA PRO A 345 15.65 7.94 20.56
C PRO A 345 14.40 8.23 21.41
N LEU A 346 13.44 7.29 21.50
CA LEU A 346 12.22 7.48 22.28
C LEU A 346 12.47 7.61 23.80
N LEU A 347 13.48 6.91 24.33
CA LEU A 347 13.92 7.08 25.72
C LEU A 347 14.42 8.50 25.99
N SER A 348 15.03 9.15 25.00
CA SER A 348 15.53 10.52 25.11
C SER A 348 14.42 11.56 25.02
N LEU A 349 13.29 11.22 24.38
CA LEU A 349 12.11 12.08 24.23
C LEU A 349 11.12 11.98 25.39
N ARG A 350 11.29 11.00 26.29
CA ARG A 350 10.38 10.82 27.43
C ARG A 350 10.63 11.87 28.52
N PRO A 351 9.59 12.60 28.96
CA PRO A 351 9.71 13.59 30.03
C PRO A 351 9.79 12.96 31.42
N SER A 352 9.35 11.71 31.59
CA SER A 352 9.36 10.97 32.86
C SER A 352 10.40 9.86 32.86
N THR A 353 10.91 9.53 34.05
CA THR A 353 11.76 8.36 34.30
C THR A 353 11.14 7.10 33.72
N ILE A 354 11.94 6.22 33.11
CA ILE A 354 11.48 4.90 32.68
C ILE A 354 10.90 4.14 33.87
N SER A 355 9.72 3.54 33.69
CA SER A 355 9.11 2.73 34.75
C SER A 355 10.02 1.55 35.09
N ALA A 356 10.02 1.10 36.36
CA ALA A 356 10.81 -0.06 36.76
C ALA A 356 10.45 -1.33 35.96
N HIS A 357 9.18 -1.45 35.56
CA HIS A 357 8.67 -2.53 34.72
C HIS A 357 9.22 -2.45 33.28
N ASP A 358 9.15 -1.28 32.65
CA ASP A 358 9.68 -1.10 31.30
C ASP A 358 11.20 -1.36 31.28
N LYS A 359 11.91 -0.87 32.31
CA LYS A 359 13.36 -1.10 32.47
C LYS A 359 13.69 -2.59 32.60
N SER A 360 12.93 -3.35 33.39
CA SER A 360 13.19 -4.77 33.55
C SER A 360 12.97 -5.55 32.25
N ILE A 361 11.97 -5.17 31.44
CA ILE A 361 11.74 -5.74 30.11
C ILE A 361 12.94 -5.50 29.20
N LEU A 362 13.41 -4.26 29.11
CA LEU A 362 14.52 -3.91 28.22
C LEU A 362 15.82 -4.61 28.63
N LEU A 363 16.13 -4.67 29.94
CA LEU A 363 17.31 -5.36 30.43
C LEU A 363 17.22 -6.88 30.21
N ALA A 364 16.05 -7.49 30.44
CA ALA A 364 15.84 -8.91 30.18
C ALA A 364 16.03 -9.24 28.68
N PHE A 365 15.57 -8.36 27.78
CA PHE A 365 15.81 -8.50 26.35
C PHE A 365 17.31 -8.43 26.01
N VAL A 366 18.03 -7.42 26.51
CA VAL A 366 19.47 -7.26 26.28
C VAL A 366 20.21 -8.51 26.72
N THR A 367 19.95 -9.03 27.92
CA THR A 367 20.58 -10.26 28.42
C THR A 367 20.28 -11.46 27.53
N ARG A 368 19.03 -11.63 27.08
CA ARG A 368 18.65 -12.75 26.21
C ARG A 368 19.29 -12.68 24.82
N ALA A 369 19.47 -11.48 24.29
CA ALA A 369 20.00 -11.26 22.93
C ALA A 369 21.54 -11.24 22.86
N GLN A 370 22.26 -11.33 23.99
CA GLN A 370 23.73 -11.30 24.04
C GLN A 370 24.41 -12.41 23.22
N SER A 371 23.75 -13.56 23.06
CA SER A 371 24.28 -14.68 22.28
C SER A 371 24.14 -14.50 20.76
N ASP A 372 23.36 -13.51 20.29
CA ASP A 372 23.15 -13.25 18.87
C ASP A 372 24.06 -12.10 18.39
N ALA A 373 25.03 -12.44 17.54
CA ALA A 373 26.00 -11.47 16.99
C ALA A 373 25.32 -10.34 16.19
N THR A 374 24.16 -10.58 15.58
CA THR A 374 23.45 -9.55 14.81
C THR A 374 22.76 -8.53 15.73
N MET A 375 22.56 -8.87 17.00
CA MET A 375 21.88 -8.04 17.99
C MET A 375 22.84 -7.27 18.90
N THR A 376 24.15 -7.53 18.83
CA THR A 376 25.15 -6.90 19.68
C THR A 376 25.08 -5.36 19.63
N ALA A 377 25.19 -4.76 18.43
CA ALA A 377 25.18 -3.30 18.29
C ALA A 377 23.84 -2.63 18.73
N PRO A 378 22.65 -3.15 18.35
CA PRO A 378 21.38 -2.67 18.89
C PRO A 378 21.29 -2.75 20.41
N CYS A 379 21.72 -3.88 21.01
CA CYS A 379 21.66 -4.09 22.45
C CYS A 379 22.62 -3.18 23.23
N THR A 380 23.83 -2.94 22.72
CA THR A 380 24.76 -1.96 23.31
C THR A 380 24.16 -0.56 23.29
N SER A 381 23.63 -0.14 22.15
CA SER A 381 22.99 1.19 22.00
C SER A 381 21.80 1.36 22.96
N LEU A 382 21.01 0.29 23.13
CA LEU A 382 19.89 0.26 24.04
C LEU A 382 20.33 0.34 25.50
N LEU A 383 21.36 -0.41 25.90
CA LEU A 383 21.91 -0.38 27.26
C LEU A 383 22.46 0.99 27.63
N ASP A 384 23.17 1.63 26.71
CA ASP A 384 23.68 3.00 26.88
C ASP A 384 22.52 4.00 27.05
N ALA A 385 21.47 3.86 26.23
CA ALA A 385 20.29 4.72 26.33
C ALA A 385 19.54 4.54 27.66
N ILE A 386 19.40 3.31 28.14
CA ILE A 386 18.80 3.00 29.46
C ILE A 386 19.62 3.61 30.59
N THR A 387 20.95 3.58 30.50
CA THR A 387 21.85 4.15 31.50
C THR A 387 21.76 5.69 31.51
N ARG A 388 21.76 6.33 30.34
CA ARG A 388 21.57 7.78 30.21
C ARG A 388 20.19 8.24 30.68
N ALA A 389 19.14 7.46 30.46
CA ALA A 389 17.80 7.78 30.93
C ALA A 389 17.72 7.76 32.47
N GLN A 390 18.55 6.96 33.15
CA GLN A 390 18.62 6.90 34.60
C GLN A 390 19.40 8.07 35.20
N SER A 391 20.50 8.49 34.58
CA SER A 391 21.29 9.61 35.11
C SER A 391 20.57 10.96 35.03
N ARG A 392 19.54 11.09 34.18
CA ARG A 392 18.65 12.27 34.11
C ARG A 392 17.56 12.30 35.21
N ALA A 393 17.36 11.17 35.89
CA ALA A 393 16.30 10.99 36.89
C ALA A 393 16.75 11.34 38.33
N LEU A 394 18.06 11.29 38.56
CA LEU A 394 18.75 11.68 39.79
C LEU A 394 19.15 13.15 39.68
#